data_AF-A0A2V9JL23-F1
#
_entry.id   AF-A0A2V9JL23-F1
#
_cell.length_a   1.000
_cell.length_b   1.000
_cell.length_c   1.000
_cell.angle_alpha   90.00
_cell.angle_beta   90.00
_cell.angle_gamma   90.00
#
_symmetry.space_group_name_H-M   'P 1'
#
loop_
_entity.id
_entity.type
_entity.pdbx_description
1 polymer ?
#
loop_
_entity_poly.entity_id
_entity_poly.type
_entity_poly.pdbx_seq_one_letter_code
_entity_poly.pdbx_strand_id
1 'polypeptide(L)' 'MDQQLGDTLPLILDGGRTKGELASTVVEVEKDRARILRPGMVPEAELKEYLG' A
#
# COMPACT_ATOMS: atom_id res chain seq x y z
N MET A 1 -17.53 -17.20 -3.78
CA MET A 1 -16.16 -17.07 -3.26
C MET A 1 -15.26 -16.78 -4.44
N ASP A 2 -14.26 -15.92 -4.27
CA ASP A 2 -13.21 -15.56 -5.25
C ASP A 2 -13.65 -15.02 -6.62
N GLN A 3 -14.71 -14.20 -6.65
CA GLN A 3 -15.39 -13.79 -7.89
C GLN A 3 -14.57 -12.98 -8.90
N GLN A 4 -13.42 -12.41 -8.53
CA GLN A 4 -12.60 -11.61 -9.45
C GLN A 4 -11.49 -12.40 -10.17
N LEU A 5 -10.95 -13.46 -9.55
CA LEU A 5 -9.72 -14.11 -10.02
C LEU A 5 -9.72 -15.65 -9.88
N GLY A 6 -10.82 -16.25 -9.39
CA GLY A 6 -10.89 -17.66 -8.94
C GLY A 6 -10.11 -18.66 -9.80
N ASP A 7 -10.64 -19.06 -10.94
CA ASP A 7 -10.05 -20.13 -11.76
C ASP A 7 -8.94 -19.64 -12.71
N THR A 8 -8.61 -18.35 -12.72
CA THR A 8 -7.59 -17.80 -13.63
C THR A 8 -6.19 -17.83 -13.06
N LEU A 9 -6.07 -18.11 -11.75
CA LEU A 9 -4.79 -18.20 -11.05
C LEU A 9 -4.49 -19.65 -10.67
N PRO A 10 -3.24 -20.13 -10.85
CA PRO A 10 -2.86 -21.49 -10.49
C PRO A 10 -2.83 -21.74 -8.97
N LEU A 11 -2.89 -20.69 -8.14
CA LEU A 11 -2.85 -20.78 -6.68
C LEU A 11 -3.37 -19.49 -6.03
N ILE A 12 -4.15 -19.64 -4.96
CA ILE A 12 -4.51 -18.58 -4.02
C ILE A 12 -4.04 -19.01 -2.63
N LEU A 13 -3.25 -18.17 -1.97
CA LEU A 13 -2.82 -18.40 -0.59
C LEU A 13 -3.76 -17.67 0.37
N ASP A 14 -4.61 -18.42 1.06
CA ASP A 14 -5.52 -17.87 2.08
C ASP A 14 -4.77 -17.66 3.41
N GLY A 15 -4.39 -16.41 3.68
CA GLY A 15 -3.78 -15.96 4.93
C GLY A 15 -4.77 -15.38 5.93
N GLY A 16 -6.08 -15.50 5.69
CA GLY A 16 -7.11 -14.79 6.45
C GLY A 16 -7.10 -13.28 6.19
N ARG A 17 -7.67 -12.51 7.13
CA ARG A 17 -7.80 -11.06 7.00
C ARG A 17 -6.48 -10.34 7.29
N THR A 18 -6.12 -9.39 6.43
CA THR A 18 -4.99 -8.48 6.66
C THR A 18 -5.26 -7.56 7.84
N LYS A 19 -4.19 -7.09 8.51
CA LYS A 19 -4.31 -6.12 9.62
C LYS A 19 -4.74 -4.73 9.16
N GLY A 20 -4.43 -4.36 7.93
CA GLY A 20 -4.70 -3.03 7.37
C GLY A 20 -5.87 -3.04 6.40
N GLU A 21 -6.61 -1.93 6.39
CA GLU A 21 -7.77 -1.70 5.51
C GLU A 21 -7.40 -0.87 4.27
N LEU A 22 -6.24 -0.21 4.29
CA LEU A 22 -5.76 0.67 3.22
C LEU A 22 -4.58 0.02 2.48
N ALA A 23 -4.48 0.33 1.19
CA ALA A 23 -3.29 0.01 0.41
C ALA A 23 -2.04 0.72 0.96
N SER A 24 -0.86 0.34 0.48
CA SER A 24 0.39 0.98 0.84
C SER A 24 0.39 2.47 0.49
N THR A 25 1.01 3.28 1.35
CA THR A 25 1.36 4.68 1.04
C THR A 25 2.41 4.68 -0.07
N VAL A 26 2.23 5.51 -1.10
CA VAL A 26 3.17 5.65 -2.23
C VAL A 26 3.77 7.04 -2.18
N VAL A 27 5.10 7.10 -2.21
CA VAL A 27 5.88 8.33 -2.13
C VAL A 27 6.79 8.41 -3.35
N GLU A 28 6.75 9.55 -4.04
CA GLU A 28 7.76 9.94 -5.01
C GLU A 28 8.94 10.54 -4.28
N VAL A 29 10.15 10.10 -4.60
CA VAL A 29 11.38 10.61 -3.99
C VAL A 29 12.26 11.16 -5.11
N GLU A 30 12.59 12.46 -5.02
CA GLU A 30 13.47 13.12 -5.95
C GLU A 30 14.53 13.92 -5.16
N LYS A 31 15.80 13.51 -5.31
CA LYS A 31 16.95 14.11 -4.61
C LYS A 31 16.74 14.15 -3.09
N ASP A 32 16.48 15.34 -2.55
CA ASP A 32 16.33 15.66 -1.12
C ASP A 32 14.87 15.92 -0.72
N ARG A 33 13.91 15.67 -1.63
CA ARG A 33 12.48 15.89 -1.40
C ARG A 33 11.68 14.63 -1.64
N ALA A 34 10.55 14.52 -0.95
CA ALA A 34 9.61 13.44 -1.13
C ALA A 34 8.16 13.93 -1.09
N ARG A 35 7.32 13.38 -1.96
CA ARG A 35 5.90 13.74 -2.05
C ARG A 35 5.04 12.50 -1.99
N ILE A 36 3.99 12.54 -1.17
CA ILE A 36 2.98 11.49 -1.15
C ILE A 36 2.17 11.54 -2.46
N LEU A 37 2.25 10.48 -3.26
CA LEU A 37 1.42 10.27 -4.45
C LEU A 37 0.10 9.60 -4.10
N ARG A 38 0.11 8.69 -3.11
CA ARG A 38 -1.09 8.01 -2.63
C ARG A 38 -1.03 7.83 -1.12
N PRO A 39 -1.98 8.38 -0.35
CA PRO A 39 -2.14 8.06 1.06
C PRO A 39 -2.45 6.58 1.25
N GLY A 40 -1.94 5.99 2.33
CA GLY A 40 -2.14 4.58 2.63
C GLY A 40 -1.94 4.28 4.11
N MET A 41 -1.56 3.04 4.40
CA MET A 41 -1.42 2.56 5.79
C MET A 41 -0.39 3.34 6.63
N VAL A 42 0.58 4.01 6.01
CA VAL A 42 1.54 4.88 6.73
C VAL A 42 1.01 6.31 6.72
N PRO A 43 0.68 6.90 7.89
CA PRO A 43 0.19 8.27 8.00
C PRO A 43 1.23 9.31 7.58
N GLU A 44 0.77 10.44 7.05
CA GLU A 44 1.64 11.58 6.72
C GLU A 44 2.43 12.10 7.94
N ALA A 45 1.82 12.05 9.12
CA ALA A 45 2.47 12.47 10.36
C ALA A 45 3.76 11.68 10.66
N GLU A 46 3.83 10.40 10.29
CA GLU A 46 5.02 9.56 10.43
C GLU A 46 6.07 9.84 9.34
N LEU A 47 5.65 10.42 8.21
CA LEU A 47 6.51 10.72 7.07
C LEU A 47 7.01 12.16 7.05
N LYS A 48 6.42 13.05 7.85
CA LYS A 48 6.61 14.51 7.78
C LYS A 48 8.07 14.96 7.78
N GLU A 49 8.93 14.29 8.54
CA GLU A 49 10.36 14.63 8.65
C GLU A 49 11.16 14.30 7.37
N TYR A 50 10.59 13.49 6.47
CA TYR A 50 11.25 12.98 5.26
C TYR A 50 10.74 13.63 3.97
N LEU A 51 9.63 14.39 4.01
CA LEU A 51 9.00 14.95 2.80
C LEU A 51 9.77 16.14 2.20
N GLY A 52 10.70 16.74 2.96
CA GLY A 52 11.57 17.83 2.48
C GLY A 52 10.88 19.19 2.37
#